data_AF-A0A1H6BDD5-F1
#
_entry.id   AF-A0A1H6BDD5-F1
#
_cell.length_a   1.000
_cell.length_b   1.000
_cell.length_c   1.000
_cell.angle_alpha   90.00
_cell.angle_beta   90.00
_cell.angle_gamma   90.00
#
_symmetry.space_group_name_H-M   'P 1'
#
loop_
_entity.id
_entity.type
_entity.pdbx_description
1 polymer ?
#
loop_
_entity_poly.entity_id
_entity_poly.type
_entity_poly.pdbx_seq_one_letter_code
_entity_poly.pdbx_strand_id
1 'polypeptide(L)'
;MTSEPSLISEPSVTKQNRPGGQGRGQKRGQRRGQDRATIGDNGGPPLEETPPHEPEWGKGEINRYFEWRTAYRKAWRKPPAIALRRQERAEALGLTYEEYTLELIERGAHPQPEDVAAIKAKRPARRRAGGVVGQSLKAQRLK
;
A
#
# COMPACT_ATOMS: atom_id res chain seq x y z
N MET A 1 27.34 -33.30 64.38
CA MET A 1 27.65 -31.99 64.98
C MET A 1 27.11 -30.92 64.03
N THR A 2 25.82 -30.86 63.66
CA THR A 2 24.59 -30.68 64.45
C THR A 2 24.71 -29.55 65.47
N SER A 3 24.43 -28.33 65.02
CA SER A 3 23.98 -27.23 65.86
C SER A 3 22.62 -26.78 65.33
N GLU A 4 21.61 -27.02 66.14
CA GLU A 4 20.19 -26.71 65.94
C GLU A 4 19.85 -25.38 66.69
N PRO A 5 18.59 -24.90 66.72
CA PRO A 5 18.22 -23.57 66.23
C PRO A 5 17.76 -22.60 67.35
N SER A 6 17.59 -21.31 67.03
CA SER A 6 16.87 -20.39 67.92
C SER A 6 15.74 -19.68 67.19
N LEU A 7 14.55 -20.28 67.27
CA LEU A 7 13.27 -19.61 67.10
C LEU A 7 13.11 -18.51 68.16
N ILE A 8 12.70 -17.31 67.75
CA ILE A 8 12.15 -16.32 68.67
C ILE A 8 10.68 -16.11 68.33
N SER A 9 9.91 -16.26 69.40
CA SER A 9 8.46 -16.32 69.53
C SER A 9 7.76 -15.01 69.18
N GLU A 10 6.58 -15.13 68.56
CA GLU A 10 5.55 -14.08 68.54
C GLU A 10 5.07 -13.72 69.95
N PRO A 11 4.44 -12.55 70.10
CA PRO A 11 3.13 -12.58 70.75
C PRO A 11 2.01 -11.99 69.88
N SER A 12 1.04 -12.86 69.62
CA SER A 12 -0.35 -12.58 69.30
C SER A 12 -0.99 -11.58 70.27
N VAL A 13 -1.61 -10.52 69.73
CA VAL A 13 -2.60 -9.70 70.47
C VAL A 13 -3.95 -9.79 69.76
N THR A 14 -4.85 -10.52 70.39
CA THR A 14 -6.29 -10.55 70.15
C THR A 14 -6.96 -9.50 71.03
N LYS A 15 -7.88 -8.70 70.44
CA LYS A 15 -9.08 -8.02 70.99
C LYS A 15 -9.36 -6.83 70.05
N GLN A 16 -10.58 -6.46 69.66
CA GLN A 16 -11.93 -6.80 70.08
C GLN A 16 -12.90 -6.21 69.05
N ASN A 17 -13.95 -6.96 68.71
CA ASN A 17 -15.12 -6.44 68.01
C ASN A 17 -15.84 -5.36 68.85
N ARG A 18 -16.24 -4.25 68.21
CA ARG A 18 -17.22 -3.29 68.76
C ARG A 18 -18.35 -3.10 67.74
N PRO A 19 -19.63 -3.16 68.15
CA PRO A 19 -20.75 -3.17 67.22
C PRO A 19 -21.26 -1.77 66.88
N GLY A 20 -21.98 -1.66 65.76
CA GLY A 20 -23.01 -0.64 65.57
C GLY A 20 -22.72 0.39 64.48
N GLY A 21 -23.41 0.26 63.34
CA GLY A 21 -23.43 1.27 62.29
C GLY A 21 -24.25 0.84 61.09
N GLN A 22 -25.57 0.75 61.24
CA GLN A 22 -26.50 0.58 60.11
C GLN A 22 -26.45 1.83 59.22
N GLY A 23 -25.69 1.75 58.13
CA GLY A 23 -25.59 2.76 57.08
C GLY A 23 -26.32 2.32 55.83
N ARG A 24 -27.55 2.82 55.71
CA ARG A 24 -28.49 2.83 54.58
C ARG A 24 -27.88 2.52 53.20
N GLY A 25 -28.54 1.59 52.51
CA GLY A 25 -28.25 1.24 51.13
C GLY A 25 -28.19 2.44 50.19
N GLN A 26 -27.13 2.48 49.40
CA GLN A 26 -27.12 3.18 48.13
C GLN A 26 -26.78 2.15 47.06
N LYS A 27 -27.79 1.87 46.22
CA LYS A 27 -27.62 1.10 44.99
C LYS A 27 -26.52 1.77 44.17
N ARG A 28 -25.36 1.12 44.06
CA ARG A 28 -24.32 1.50 43.09
C ARG A 28 -24.83 1.12 41.70
N GLY A 29 -25.66 2.00 41.15
CA GLY A 29 -26.01 2.01 39.74
C GLY A 29 -24.76 2.29 38.92
N GLN A 30 -24.33 1.26 38.18
CA GLN A 30 -23.60 1.30 36.92
C GLN A 30 -23.13 2.70 36.47
N ARG A 31 -21.91 3.10 36.85
CA ARG A 31 -21.13 4.05 36.06
C ARG A 31 -20.41 3.26 34.96
N ARG A 32 -21.09 3.00 33.85
CA ARG A 32 -20.46 2.43 32.64
C ARG A 32 -19.96 3.58 31.77
N GLY A 33 -18.67 3.59 31.49
CA GLY A 33 -18.06 4.12 30.26
C GLY A 33 -18.12 5.63 30.04
N GLN A 34 -17.54 6.43 30.94
CA GLN A 34 -17.26 7.85 30.68
C GLN A 34 -15.76 8.12 30.85
N ASP A 35 -14.94 7.49 30.02
CA ASP A 35 -13.50 7.74 29.89
C ASP A 35 -13.23 7.67 28.37
N ARG A 36 -12.87 8.71 27.60
CA ARG A 36 -12.38 10.07 27.87
C ARG A 36 -12.77 10.95 26.68
N ALA A 37 -13.69 11.91 26.87
CA ALA A 37 -13.84 13.00 25.91
C ALA A 37 -12.73 14.04 26.18
N THR A 38 -11.95 14.35 25.15
CA THR A 38 -10.90 15.37 25.17
C THR A 38 -11.43 16.72 24.69
N ILE A 39 -10.68 17.79 24.94
CA ILE A 39 -11.06 19.14 24.49
C ILE A 39 -11.15 19.15 22.96
N GLY A 40 -12.36 19.37 22.43
CA GLY A 40 -12.65 19.36 20.99
C GLY A 40 -13.63 18.28 20.53
N ASP A 41 -14.02 17.34 21.41
CA ASP A 41 -14.95 16.26 21.06
C ASP A 41 -16.42 16.69 21.20
N ASN A 42 -17.27 16.29 20.24
CA ASN A 42 -18.71 16.62 20.22
C ASN A 42 -19.58 15.83 21.21
N GLY A 43 -18.98 15.21 22.24
CA GLY A 43 -19.70 14.42 23.26
C GLY A 43 -20.44 13.19 22.73
N GLY A 44 -20.18 12.78 21.49
CA GLY A 44 -20.72 11.54 20.92
C GLY A 44 -20.15 10.29 21.61
N PRO A 45 -20.84 9.15 21.52
CA PRO A 45 -20.29 7.88 22.00
C PRO A 45 -18.90 7.66 21.36
N PRO A 46 -17.91 7.15 22.12
CA PRO A 46 -16.61 6.81 21.56
C PRO A 46 -16.81 5.94 20.32
N LEU A 47 -16.16 6.31 19.22
CA LEU A 47 -16.13 5.43 18.05
C LEU A 47 -15.52 4.11 18.51
N GLU A 48 -16.06 3.00 18.02
CA GLU A 48 -15.39 1.70 18.17
C GLU A 48 -13.95 1.87 17.70
N GLU A 49 -12.99 1.33 18.47
CA GLU A 49 -11.56 1.47 18.19
C GLU A 49 -11.30 1.08 16.74
N THR A 50 -11.14 2.09 15.88
CA THR A 50 -10.81 1.85 14.48
C THR A 50 -9.47 1.12 14.49
N PRO A 51 -9.33 -0.02 13.77
CA PRO A 51 -8.06 -0.73 13.70
C PRO A 51 -6.96 0.28 13.41
N PRO A 52 -5.82 0.25 14.14
CA PRO A 52 -4.76 1.21 13.94
C PRO A 52 -4.44 1.32 12.46
N HIS A 53 -4.44 2.54 11.91
CA HIS A 53 -4.05 2.76 10.52
C HIS A 53 -2.62 2.25 10.34
N GLU A 54 -2.45 1.13 9.64
CA GLU A 54 -1.13 0.64 9.27
C GLU A 54 -0.66 1.42 8.04
N PRO A 55 0.40 2.25 8.16
CA PRO A 55 0.92 2.97 7.03
C PRO A 55 1.54 2.02 6.01
N GLU A 56 1.63 2.44 4.74
CA GLU A 56 2.15 1.61 3.64
C GLU A 56 3.59 1.12 3.85
N TRP A 57 4.39 1.83 4.67
CA TRP A 57 5.76 1.47 5.01
C TRP A 57 5.89 0.50 6.21
N GLY A 58 4.76 0.09 6.80
CA GLY A 58 4.71 -0.88 7.90
C GLY A 58 5.49 -0.45 9.15
N LYS A 59 5.94 -1.43 9.95
CA LYS A 59 6.79 -1.22 11.13
C LYS A 59 8.23 -0.94 10.70
N GLY A 60 8.52 0.32 10.35
CA GLY A 60 9.85 0.75 9.92
C GLY A 60 9.96 2.26 9.71
N GLU A 61 11.16 2.72 9.37
CA GLU A 61 11.42 4.12 9.06
C GLU A 61 10.76 4.51 7.73
N ILE A 62 9.96 5.58 7.77
CA ILE A 62 9.25 6.12 6.60
C ILE A 62 10.20 6.39 5.42
N ASN A 63 11.39 6.94 5.68
CA ASN A 63 12.36 7.34 4.66
C ASN A 63 12.85 6.15 3.83
N ARG A 64 13.14 5.02 4.49
CA ARG A 64 13.69 3.82 3.85
C ARG A 64 12.71 3.20 2.84
N TYR A 65 11.42 3.23 3.12
CA TYR A 65 10.41 2.71 2.19
C TYR A 65 10.33 3.53 0.89
N PHE A 66 10.28 4.87 1.00
CA PHE A 66 10.19 5.73 -0.17
C PHE A 66 11.49 5.76 -0.99
N GLU A 67 12.65 5.74 -0.32
CA GLU A 67 13.95 5.62 -0.99
C GLU A 67 14.07 4.30 -1.76
N TRP A 68 13.72 3.17 -1.14
CA TRP A 68 13.69 1.89 -1.85
C TRP A 68 12.70 1.90 -3.02
N ARG A 69 11.47 2.40 -2.80
CA ARG A 69 10.43 2.47 -3.85
C ARG A 69 10.88 3.32 -5.04
N THR A 70 11.53 4.44 -4.79
CA THR A 70 12.05 5.34 -5.84
C THR A 70 13.25 4.71 -6.57
N ALA A 71 14.20 4.13 -5.84
CA ALA A 71 15.34 3.41 -6.40
C ALA A 71 14.88 2.22 -7.27
N TYR A 72 13.93 1.42 -6.77
CA TYR A 72 13.34 0.30 -7.49
C TYR A 72 12.67 0.76 -8.79
N ARG A 73 11.82 1.80 -8.74
CA ARG A 73 11.18 2.37 -9.93
C ARG A 73 12.20 2.90 -10.93
N LYS A 74 13.28 3.52 -10.46
CA LYS A 74 14.36 4.04 -11.32
C LYS A 74 15.14 2.91 -11.98
N ALA A 75 15.49 1.86 -11.23
CA ALA A 75 16.22 0.70 -11.73
C ALA A 75 15.44 -0.07 -12.80
N TRP A 76 14.13 -0.23 -12.62
CA TRP A 76 13.26 -0.93 -13.58
C TRP A 76 12.62 -0.02 -14.64
N ARG A 77 12.96 1.28 -14.66
CA ARG A 77 12.49 2.18 -15.72
C ARG A 77 13.18 1.83 -17.02
N LYS A 78 12.39 1.40 -18.02
CA LYS A 78 12.91 1.10 -19.36
C LYS A 78 13.54 2.34 -19.98
N PRO A 79 14.75 2.25 -20.56
CA PRO A 79 15.38 3.38 -21.22
C PRO A 79 14.57 3.79 -22.47
N PRO A 80 14.33 5.10 -22.70
CA PRO A 80 13.55 5.57 -23.85
C PRO A 80 14.23 5.26 -25.19
N ALA A 81 15.54 5.04 -25.19
CA ALA A 81 16.34 4.73 -26.39
C ALA A 81 15.78 3.57 -27.22
N ILE A 82 15.21 2.53 -26.58
CA ILE A 82 14.62 1.40 -27.31
C ILE A 82 13.35 1.84 -28.06
N ALA A 83 12.50 2.65 -27.42
CA ALA A 83 11.29 3.17 -28.05
C ALA A 83 11.63 4.12 -29.19
N LEU A 84 12.62 4.99 -29.00
CA LEU A 84 13.12 5.91 -30.05
C LEU A 84 13.68 5.15 -31.25
N ARG A 85 14.53 4.13 -31.03
CA ARG A 85 15.06 3.31 -32.13
C ARG A 85 13.95 2.59 -32.92
N ARG A 86 12.88 2.17 -32.24
CA ARG A 86 11.71 1.56 -32.90
C ARG A 86 10.90 2.59 -33.68
N GLN A 87 10.75 3.80 -33.15
CA GLN A 87 10.12 4.93 -33.84
C GLN A 87 10.86 5.25 -35.15
N GLU A 88 12.18 5.42 -35.09
CA GLU A 88 13.01 5.71 -36.28
C GLU A 88 12.88 4.63 -37.36
N ARG A 89 12.90 3.35 -36.96
CA ARG A 89 12.71 2.22 -37.88
C ARG A 89 11.30 2.18 -38.48
N ALA A 90 10.28 2.50 -37.69
CA ALA A 90 8.92 2.59 -38.17
C ALA A 90 8.78 3.73 -39.21
N GLU A 91 9.37 4.89 -38.93
CA GLU A 91 9.39 6.04 -39.84
C GLU A 91 10.10 5.72 -41.14
N ALA A 92 11.25 5.05 -41.09
CA ALA A 92 11.99 4.60 -42.28
C ALA A 92 11.15 3.67 -43.19
N LEU A 93 10.26 2.86 -42.61
CA LEU A 93 9.36 1.96 -43.34
C LEU A 93 8.00 2.60 -43.67
N GLY A 94 7.74 3.84 -43.24
CA GLY A 94 6.45 4.50 -43.38
C GLY A 94 5.31 3.78 -42.63
N LEU A 95 5.64 3.15 -41.51
CA LEU A 95 4.72 2.51 -40.56
C LEU A 95 4.54 3.41 -39.33
N THR A 96 3.45 3.23 -38.58
CA THR A 96 3.35 3.80 -37.24
C THR A 96 4.20 3.00 -36.24
N TYR A 97 4.58 3.62 -35.12
CA TYR A 97 5.28 2.92 -34.04
C TYR A 97 4.51 1.70 -33.53
N GLU A 98 3.20 1.82 -33.39
CA GLU A 98 2.33 0.72 -32.99
C GLU A 98 2.32 -0.38 -34.03
N GLU A 99 2.23 -0.05 -35.32
CA GLU A 99 2.32 -1.04 -36.41
C GLU A 99 3.64 -1.80 -36.34
N TYR A 100 4.77 -1.11 -36.19
CA TYR A 100 6.08 -1.73 -36.06
C TYR A 100 6.21 -2.58 -34.79
N THR A 101 5.71 -2.06 -33.66
CA THR A 101 5.83 -2.70 -32.35
C THR A 101 4.93 -3.94 -32.24
N LEU A 102 3.74 -3.92 -32.86
CA LEU A 102 2.86 -5.09 -32.89
C LEU A 102 3.48 -6.25 -33.65
N GLU A 103 4.11 -6.00 -34.80
CA GLU A 103 4.82 -7.08 -35.51
C GLU A 103 5.99 -7.61 -34.66
N LEU A 104 6.69 -6.75 -33.92
CA LEU A 104 7.77 -7.17 -33.03
C LEU A 104 7.26 -7.99 -31.82
N ILE A 105 6.16 -7.59 -31.19
CA ILE A 105 5.68 -8.21 -29.94
C ILE A 105 4.76 -9.40 -30.21
N GLU A 106 3.89 -9.33 -31.23
CA GLU A 106 2.95 -10.42 -31.55
C GLU A 106 3.57 -11.48 -32.46
N ARG A 107 4.44 -11.09 -33.40
CA ARG A 107 5.06 -12.02 -34.36
C ARG A 107 6.51 -12.35 -34.03
N GLY A 108 7.15 -11.58 -33.14
CA GLY A 108 8.55 -11.79 -32.79
C GLY A 108 9.52 -11.39 -33.90
N ALA A 109 9.05 -10.71 -34.95
CA ALA A 109 9.84 -10.39 -36.14
C ALA A 109 10.01 -8.88 -36.29
N HIS A 110 11.19 -8.46 -36.76
CA HIS A 110 11.42 -7.07 -37.17
C HIS A 110 10.86 -6.87 -38.59
N PRO A 111 9.89 -5.95 -38.80
CA PRO A 111 9.35 -5.66 -40.12
C PRO A 111 10.45 -5.36 -41.13
N GLN A 112 10.43 -6.07 -42.26
CA GLN A 112 11.27 -5.77 -43.42
C GLN A 112 10.49 -4.93 -44.44
N PRO A 113 11.17 -4.27 -45.40
CA PRO A 113 10.51 -3.50 -46.46
C PRO A 113 9.43 -4.30 -47.23
N GLU A 114 9.63 -5.60 -47.40
CA GLU A 114 8.73 -6.51 -48.12
C GLU A 114 7.40 -6.70 -47.36
N ASP A 115 7.44 -6.68 -46.03
CA ASP A 115 6.27 -6.89 -45.16
C ASP A 115 5.35 -5.66 -45.10
N VAL A 116 5.86 -4.48 -45.47
CA VAL A 116 5.19 -3.18 -45.29
C VAL A 116 3.82 -3.17 -45.98
N ALA A 117 3.73 -3.73 -47.19
CA ALA A 117 2.48 -3.78 -47.94
C ALA A 117 1.42 -4.63 -47.21
N ALA A 118 1.82 -5.81 -46.72
CA ALA A 118 0.94 -6.71 -45.97
C ALA A 118 0.50 -6.09 -44.63
N ILE A 119 1.41 -5.39 -43.93
CA ILE A 119 1.09 -4.69 -42.68
C ILE A 119 0.07 -3.57 -42.95
N LYS A 120 0.29 -2.76 -43.99
CA LYS A 120 -0.64 -1.68 -44.37
C LYS A 120 -2.00 -2.22 -44.80
N ALA A 121 -2.06 -3.38 -45.45
CA ALA A 121 -3.31 -4.03 -45.84
C ALA A 121 -4.19 -4.42 -44.65
N LYS A 122 -3.63 -4.65 -43.46
CA LYS A 122 -4.39 -4.99 -42.23
C LYS A 122 -5.07 -3.78 -41.57
N ARG A 123 -4.76 -2.55 -41.99
CA ARG A 123 -5.32 -1.31 -41.39
C ARG A 123 -6.85 -1.30 -41.29
N PRO A 124 -7.63 -1.69 -42.32
CA PRO A 124 -9.09 -1.71 -42.22
C PRO A 124 -9.59 -2.67 -41.14
N ALA A 125 -8.98 -3.85 -41.01
CA ALA A 125 -9.33 -4.82 -39.97
C ALA A 125 -9.03 -4.27 -38.57
N ARG A 126 -7.88 -3.60 -38.40
CA ARG A 126 -7.51 -2.93 -37.15
C ARG A 126 -8.49 -1.82 -36.78
N ARG A 127 -8.96 -1.01 -37.74
CA ARG A 127 -10.00 0.01 -37.49
C ARG A 127 -11.31 -0.61 -37.01
N ARG A 128 -11.73 -1.73 -37.61
CA ARG A 128 -12.94 -2.46 -37.18
C ARG A 128 -12.82 -3.02 -35.78
N ALA A 129 -11.62 -3.48 -35.41
CA ALA A 129 -11.33 -3.98 -34.06
C ALA A 129 -11.17 -2.85 -33.01
N GLY A 130 -11.36 -1.58 -33.39
CA GLY A 130 -11.13 -0.44 -32.49
C GLY A 130 -9.65 -0.14 -32.22
N GLY A 131 -8.74 -0.76 -32.97
CA GLY A 131 -7.31 -0.51 -32.88
C GLY A 131 -6.96 0.89 -33.40
N VAL A 132 -5.96 1.50 -32.78
CA VAL A 132 -5.40 2.77 -33.24
C VAL A 132 -4.71 2.53 -34.60
N VAL A 133 -5.22 3.18 -35.65
CA VAL A 133 -4.70 3.03 -37.01
C VAL A 133 -4.35 4.40 -37.52
N GLY A 134 -3.07 4.61 -37.83
CA GLY A 134 -2.62 5.87 -38.43
C GLY A 134 -2.56 7.07 -37.49
N GLN A 135 -2.71 6.89 -36.17
CA GLN A 135 -2.25 7.92 -35.24
C GLN A 135 -0.73 7.88 -35.22
N SER A 136 -0.15 8.76 -36.03
CA SER A 136 1.25 9.12 -35.91
C SER A 136 1.44 9.73 -34.53
N LEU A 137 2.34 9.16 -33.72
CA LEU A 137 2.83 9.79 -32.49
C LEU A 137 3.53 11.15 -32.75
N LYS A 138 3.50 11.71 -33.98
CA LYS A 138 4.00 13.06 -34.29
C LYS A 138 3.48 14.14 -33.34
N ALA A 139 2.29 13.98 -32.76
CA ALA A 139 1.76 14.92 -31.76
C ALA A 139 2.26 14.65 -30.32
N GLN A 140 2.77 13.45 -30.04
CA GLN A 140 3.37 13.06 -28.77
C GLN A 140 4.85 12.78 -28.98
N ARG A 141 5.67 13.83 -29.08
CA ARG A 141 7.13 13.69 -29.02
C ARG A 141 7.49 12.91 -27.76
N LEU A 142 7.96 11.68 -27.93
CA LEU A 142 8.71 10.94 -26.92
C LEU A 142 10.00 11.73 -26.67
N LYS A 143 9.98 12.64 -25.70
CA LYS A 143 11.17 13.35 -25.19
C LYS A 143 11.80 12.55 -24.06
#